data_AF-A0A5K4FCR7-F1
#
_entry.id   AF-A0A5K4FCR7-F1
#
_cell.length_a   1.000
_cell.length_b   1.000
_cell.length_c   1.000
_cell.angle_alpha   90.00
_cell.angle_beta   90.00
_cell.angle_gamma   90.00
#
_symmetry.space_group_name_H-M   'P 1'
#
loop_
_entity.id
_entity.type
_entity.pdbx_description
1 polymer ?
#
loop_
_entity_poly.entity_id
_entity_poly.type
_entity_poly.pdbx_seq_one_letter_code
_entity_poly.pdbx_strand_id
1 'polypeptide(L)'
;MITTRNSKFGEALVIQTARQAGSYLLGFRIDPRERLKKVAKQLGSLHSIYWKNPVFGITTGQATDETIQNMKKINEDIDESRGRTTEDHCDILSVYLADGTKLRDREPVYNEDLGLAVERLPENYTISDLWKIMPEKKKDK
;
A
#
# COMPACT_ATOMS: atom_id res chain seq x y z
N MET A 1 14.36 4.21 -10.74
CA MET A 1 15.77 4.45 -11.17
C MET A 1 15.82 4.44 -12.69
N ILE A 2 16.53 5.38 -13.32
CA ILE A 2 16.65 5.48 -14.79
C ILE A 2 18.13 5.30 -15.13
N THR A 3 18.46 4.31 -15.96
CA THR A 3 19.84 4.02 -16.38
C THR A 3 19.90 3.61 -17.84
N THR A 4 21.07 3.77 -18.45
CA THR A 4 21.34 3.21 -19.78
C THR A 4 22.18 1.94 -19.61
N ARG A 5 21.79 0.84 -20.26
CA ARG A 5 22.52 -0.44 -20.22
C ARG A 5 22.64 -1.06 -21.60
N ASN A 6 23.73 -1.80 -21.83
CA ASN A 6 23.88 -2.61 -23.04
C ASN A 6 23.01 -3.86 -22.95
N SER A 7 22.19 -4.08 -23.99
CA SER A 7 21.34 -5.25 -24.18
C SER A 7 21.83 -6.07 -25.38
N LYS A 8 21.29 -7.28 -25.58
CA LYS A 8 21.56 -8.14 -26.75
C LYS A 8 21.31 -7.45 -28.10
N PHE A 9 20.53 -6.37 -28.11
CA PHE A 9 20.19 -5.59 -29.31
C PHE A 9 20.82 -4.20 -29.36
N GLY A 10 21.81 -3.92 -28.50
CA GLY A 10 22.47 -2.62 -28.38
C GLY A 10 22.13 -1.85 -27.10
N GLU A 11 22.61 -0.62 -27.01
CA GLU A 11 22.39 0.28 -25.87
C GLU A 11 20.89 0.61 -25.71
N ALA A 12 20.34 0.41 -24.51
CA ALA A 12 18.92 0.56 -24.21
C ALA A 12 18.69 1.38 -22.93
N LEU A 13 17.59 2.11 -22.90
CA LEU A 13 17.12 2.85 -21.74
C LEU A 13 16.38 1.88 -20.82
N VAL A 14 16.79 1.82 -19.57
CA VAL A 14 16.23 0.93 -18.56
C VAL A 14 15.62 1.75 -17.43
N ILE A 15 14.33 1.52 -17.19
CA ILE A 15 13.56 2.13 -16.12
C ILE A 15 13.19 1.05 -15.11
N GLN A 16 13.58 1.26 -13.86
CA GLN A 16 13.21 0.40 -12.74
C GLN A 16 12.19 1.12 -11.85
N THR A 17 11.06 0.45 -11.56
CA THR A 17 10.04 0.97 -10.65
C THR A 17 10.42 0.72 -9.18
N ALA A 18 9.80 1.48 -8.27
CA ALA A 18 10.03 1.33 -6.83
C ALA A 18 9.58 -0.05 -6.33
N ARG A 19 10.16 -0.49 -5.20
CA ARG A 19 9.83 -1.80 -4.61
C ARG A 19 8.35 -1.93 -4.25
N GLN A 20 7.79 -0.85 -3.72
CA GLN A 20 6.36 -0.73 -3.39
C GLN A 20 5.45 -0.86 -4.62
N ALA A 21 5.96 -0.56 -5.81
CA ALA A 21 5.24 -0.64 -7.08
C ALA A 21 5.62 -1.88 -7.90
N GLY A 22 6.07 -2.97 -7.24
CA GLY A 22 6.33 -4.26 -7.89
C GLY A 22 7.72 -4.46 -8.49
N SER A 23 8.62 -3.47 -8.43
CA SER A 23 10.03 -3.60 -8.88
C SER A 23 10.23 -4.01 -10.35
N TYR A 24 9.35 -3.56 -11.25
CA TYR A 24 9.44 -3.87 -12.68
C TYR A 24 10.69 -3.25 -13.32
N LEU A 25 11.23 -3.96 -14.30
CA LEU A 25 12.35 -3.51 -15.13
C LEU A 25 11.89 -3.37 -16.58
N LEU A 26 11.80 -2.14 -17.07
CA LEU A 26 11.32 -1.81 -18.41
C LEU A 26 12.51 -1.38 -19.27
N GLY A 27 12.71 -2.05 -20.41
CA GLY A 27 13.79 -1.76 -21.35
C GLY A 27 13.27 -1.20 -22.67
N PHE A 28 13.81 -0.07 -23.11
CA PHE A 28 13.42 0.62 -24.33
C PHE A 28 14.63 0.80 -25.26
N ARG A 29 14.47 0.44 -26.53
CA ARG A 29 15.46 0.72 -27.57
C ARG A 29 15.07 2.00 -28.31
N ILE A 30 16.02 2.92 -28.47
CA ILE A 30 15.83 4.18 -29.19
C ILE A 30 16.99 4.38 -30.14
N ASP A 31 16.68 4.47 -31.43
CA ASP A 31 17.63 4.77 -32.51
C ASP A 31 17.31 6.16 -33.08
N PRO A 32 18.30 7.03 -33.38
CA PRO A 32 19.75 6.86 -33.18
C PRO A 32 20.20 7.02 -31.71
N ARG A 33 21.39 6.48 -31.37
CA ARG A 33 21.93 6.42 -29.99
C ARG A 33 22.12 7.79 -29.32
N GLU A 34 22.36 8.86 -30.08
CA GLU A 34 22.40 10.22 -29.52
C GLU A 34 21.07 10.61 -28.89
N ARG A 35 19.96 10.21 -29.53
CA ARG A 35 18.60 10.47 -29.05
C ARG A 35 18.33 9.73 -27.75
N LEU A 36 18.80 8.49 -27.63
CA LEU A 36 18.74 7.70 -26.40
C LEU A 36 19.38 8.45 -25.22
N LYS A 37 20.61 8.93 -25.39
CA LYS A 37 21.35 9.67 -24.36
C LYS A 37 20.66 10.98 -23.98
N LYS A 38 20.12 11.71 -24.97
CA LYS A 38 19.36 12.95 -24.74
C LYS A 38 18.10 12.69 -23.91
N VAL A 39 17.31 11.67 -24.27
CA VAL A 39 16.09 11.29 -23.54
C VAL A 39 16.41 10.82 -22.13
N ALA A 40 17.44 9.98 -21.96
CA ALA A 40 17.87 9.51 -20.64
C ALA A 40 18.22 10.68 -19.70
N LYS A 41 18.96 11.67 -20.21
CA LYS A 41 19.31 12.89 -19.45
C LYS A 41 18.07 13.72 -19.10
N GLN A 42 17.19 13.97 -20.08
CA GLN A 42 15.96 14.73 -19.86
C GLN A 42 15.06 14.06 -18.81
N LEU A 43 14.88 12.75 -18.90
CA LEU A 43 14.06 11.98 -17.97
C LEU A 43 14.67 11.99 -16.56
N GLY A 44 16.00 11.85 -16.44
CA GLY A 44 16.69 11.94 -15.16
C GLY A 44 16.54 13.33 -14.50
N SER A 45 16.69 14.40 -15.28
CA SER A 45 16.47 15.76 -14.80
C SER A 45 15.02 16.00 -14.36
N LEU A 46 14.05 15.58 -15.18
CA LEU A 46 12.63 15.71 -14.86
C LEU A 46 12.27 14.93 -13.60
N HIS A 47 12.76 13.69 -13.46
CA HIS A 47 12.56 12.88 -12.27
C HIS A 47 13.16 13.53 -11.01
N SER A 48 14.34 14.17 -11.11
CA SER A 48 14.94 14.90 -10.00
C SER A 48 14.12 16.12 -9.57
N ILE A 49 13.57 16.87 -10.54
CA ILE A 49 12.70 18.02 -10.25
C ILE A 49 11.38 17.56 -9.62
N TYR A 50 10.77 16.52 -10.20
CA TYR A 50 9.53 15.94 -9.67
C TYR A 50 9.69 15.48 -8.23
N TRP A 51 10.83 14.88 -7.87
CA TRP A 51 11.05 14.43 -6.49
C TRP A 51 11.23 15.58 -5.49
N LYS A 52 11.63 16.77 -5.94
CA LYS A 52 11.70 17.96 -5.07
C LYS A 52 10.31 18.49 -4.73
N ASN A 53 9.41 18.52 -5.71
CA ASN A 53 8.03 18.99 -5.57
C ASN A 53 7.09 18.06 -6.34
N PRO A 54 6.66 16.93 -5.75
CA PRO A 54 5.82 15.96 -6.42
C PRO A 54 4.41 16.51 -6.63
N VAL A 55 3.89 16.36 -7.85
CA VAL A 55 2.51 16.70 -8.19
C VAL A 55 1.68 15.43 -8.08
N PHE A 56 0.84 15.34 -7.04
CA PHE A 56 0.00 14.15 -6.79
C PHE A 56 -1.30 14.12 -7.62
N GLY A 57 -1.57 15.16 -8.41
CA GLY A 57 -2.77 15.24 -9.25
C GLY A 57 -4.08 15.47 -8.47
N ILE A 58 -4.00 15.79 -7.17
CA ILE A 58 -5.16 16.12 -6.35
C ILE A 58 -5.68 17.49 -6.80
N THR A 59 -6.84 17.53 -7.43
CA THR A 59 -7.53 18.78 -7.75
C THR A 59 -8.48 19.09 -6.61
N THR A 60 -8.16 20.07 -5.78
CA THR A 60 -9.17 20.67 -4.92
C THR A 60 -10.05 21.51 -5.82
N GLY A 61 -11.32 21.11 -5.97
CA GLY A 61 -12.32 22.05 -6.48
C GLY A 61 -12.20 23.33 -5.65
N GLN A 62 -12.18 24.49 -6.30
CA GLN A 62 -11.97 25.79 -5.67
C GLN A 62 -13.00 26.02 -4.54
N ALA A 63 -12.72 25.51 -3.35
CA ALA A 63 -13.19 26.04 -2.10
C ALA A 63 -12.15 27.11 -1.74
N THR A 64 -12.51 28.35 -2.03
CA THR A 64 -11.90 29.60 -1.57
C THR A 64 -10.85 29.43 -0.46
N ASP A 65 -9.65 29.94 -0.75
CA ASP A 65 -8.40 29.96 0.03
C ASP A 65 -8.45 30.59 1.45
N GLU A 66 -9.61 30.66 2.09
CA GLU A 66 -9.76 31.42 3.34
C GLU A 66 -9.51 30.60 4.62
N THR A 67 -9.50 29.26 4.56
CA THR A 67 -9.45 28.45 5.79
C THR A 67 -8.07 27.90 6.17
N ILE A 68 -7.05 27.98 5.31
CA ILE A 68 -5.72 27.39 5.58
C ILE A 68 -4.75 28.37 6.26
N GLN A 69 -5.11 29.66 6.43
CA GLN A 69 -4.23 30.61 7.14
C GLN A 69 -4.21 30.46 8.66
N ASN A 70 -5.10 29.65 9.26
CA ASN A 70 -5.20 29.47 10.71
C ASN A 70 -4.76 28.10 11.21
N MET A 71 -3.85 27.41 10.50
CA MET A 71 -3.14 26.30 11.14
C MET A 71 -2.12 26.89 12.13
N LYS A 72 -2.59 27.13 13.36
CA LYS A 72 -1.73 27.35 14.52
C LYS A 72 -0.67 26.25 14.47
N LYS A 73 0.61 26.62 14.36
CA LYS A 73 1.71 25.72 14.70
C LYS A 73 1.42 25.24 16.11
N ILE A 74 0.90 24.03 16.24
CA ILE A 74 0.91 23.35 17.52
C ILE A 74 2.41 23.11 17.74
N ASN A 75 3.02 23.91 18.62
CA ASN A 75 4.28 23.52 19.23
C ASN A 75 3.94 22.30 20.08
N GLU A 76 3.98 21.15 19.42
CA GLU A 76 4.14 19.88 20.08
C GLU A 76 5.56 19.90 20.66
N ASP A 77 5.69 20.41 21.88
CA ASP A 77 6.71 19.91 22.80
C ASP A 77 6.36 18.43 23.07
N ILE A 78 6.53 17.59 22.06
CA ILE A 78 6.58 16.14 22.24
C ILE A 78 7.91 15.91 22.95
N ASP A 79 7.80 15.57 24.23
CA ASP A 79 8.88 14.96 24.98
C ASP A 79 9.29 13.65 24.29
N GLU A 80 10.23 13.73 23.35
CA GLU A 80 10.89 12.60 22.67
C GLU A 80 11.77 11.78 23.64
N SER A 81 11.73 12.05 24.95
CA SER A 81 12.58 11.42 25.97
C SER A 81 11.96 10.21 26.69
N ARG A 82 10.82 9.68 26.23
CA ARG A 82 10.43 8.31 26.58
C ARG A 82 10.65 7.43 25.39
N GLY A 83 11.76 6.67 25.44
CA GLY A 83 12.03 5.58 24.50
C GLY A 83 10.87 4.60 24.49
N ARG A 84 9.90 4.84 23.61
CA ARG A 84 8.80 3.94 23.31
C ARG A 84 9.35 2.94 22.31
N THR A 85 9.47 1.69 22.75
CA THR A 85 9.79 0.57 21.86
C THR A 85 8.63 0.39 20.89
N THR A 86 8.90 -0.24 19.74
CA THR A 86 7.88 -0.57 18.72
C THR A 86 6.70 -1.40 19.24
N GLU A 87 6.83 -1.95 20.44
CA GLU A 87 5.83 -2.75 21.15
C GLU A 87 4.66 -1.88 21.66
N ASP A 88 4.92 -0.63 22.09
CA ASP A 88 3.89 0.29 22.59
C ASP A 88 2.95 0.83 21.49
N HIS A 89 3.35 0.73 20.21
CA HIS A 89 2.57 1.22 19.08
C HIS A 89 1.46 0.24 18.63
N CYS A 90 1.56 -1.05 18.93
CA CYS A 90 0.54 -2.03 18.56
C CYS A 90 -0.77 -1.86 19.34
N ASP A 91 -0.69 -1.40 20.59
CA ASP A 91 -1.87 -1.27 21.45
C ASP A 91 -2.79 -0.11 21.03
N ILE A 92 -2.22 1.00 20.53
CA ILE A 92 -3.01 2.16 20.08
C ILE A 92 -3.78 1.83 18.81
N LEU A 93 -3.15 1.12 17.86
CA LEU A 93 -3.79 0.74 16.60
C LEU A 93 -4.97 -0.21 16.83
N SER A 94 -4.92 -1.01 17.89
CA SER A 94 -5.98 -1.96 18.25
C SER A 94 -7.32 -1.28 18.58
N VAL A 95 -7.29 -0.03 19.07
CA VAL A 95 -8.51 0.74 19.39
C VAL A 95 -9.24 1.21 18.13
N TYR A 96 -8.54 1.40 17.01
CA TYR A 96 -9.11 1.87 15.74
C TYR A 96 -9.40 0.75 14.75
N LEU A 97 -9.25 -0.52 15.14
CA LEU A 97 -9.57 -1.65 14.30
C LEU A 97 -11.09 -1.76 14.12
N ALA A 98 -11.56 -1.60 12.88
CA ALA A 98 -12.97 -1.73 12.54
C ALA A 98 -13.53 -3.13 12.82
N ASP A 99 -12.69 -4.16 12.75
CA ASP A 99 -13.03 -5.58 12.97
C ASP A 99 -12.64 -6.07 14.38
N GLY A 100 -12.44 -5.12 15.32
CA GLY A 100 -12.06 -5.42 16.71
C GLY A 100 -10.67 -6.08 16.81
N THR A 101 -10.59 -7.30 17.32
CA THR A 101 -9.33 -8.01 17.58
C THR A 101 -8.83 -8.84 16.38
N LYS A 102 -9.56 -8.86 15.26
CA LYS A 102 -9.17 -9.65 14.10
C LYS A 102 -8.04 -8.96 13.33
N LEU A 103 -6.81 -9.38 13.60
CA LEU A 103 -5.60 -8.81 12.98
C LEU A 103 -5.34 -9.31 11.55
N ARG A 104 -5.84 -10.50 11.20
CA ARG A 104 -5.62 -11.13 9.89
C ARG A 104 -6.82 -11.95 9.45
N ASP A 105 -7.16 -11.83 8.18
CA ASP A 105 -8.11 -12.72 7.52
C ASP A 105 -7.46 -14.07 7.23
N ARG A 106 -8.24 -15.15 7.38
CA ARG A 106 -7.82 -16.49 6.93
C ARG A 106 -7.98 -16.63 5.43
N GLU A 107 -7.36 -17.66 4.88
CA GLU A 107 -7.34 -17.91 3.45
C GLU A 107 -8.77 -18.08 2.89
N PRO A 108 -9.10 -17.46 1.73
CA PRO A 108 -10.39 -17.66 1.09
C PRO A 108 -10.48 -19.07 0.50
N VAL A 109 -11.54 -19.80 0.81
CA VAL A 109 -11.83 -21.17 0.36
C VAL A 109 -13.21 -21.20 -0.29
N TYR A 110 -13.36 -21.96 -1.37
CA TYR A 110 -14.66 -22.17 -1.98
C TYR A 110 -15.53 -23.04 -1.07
N ASN A 111 -16.75 -22.58 -0.78
CA ASN A 111 -17.74 -23.37 -0.07
C ASN A 111 -18.86 -23.79 -1.03
N GLU A 112 -19.09 -25.10 -1.09
CA GLU A 112 -20.08 -25.72 -1.98
C GLU A 112 -21.53 -25.42 -1.54
N ASP A 113 -21.79 -25.32 -0.24
CA ASP A 113 -23.14 -25.07 0.29
C ASP A 113 -23.68 -23.67 -0.08
N LEU A 114 -22.78 -22.69 -0.12
CA LEU A 114 -23.09 -21.29 -0.47
C LEU A 114 -22.80 -20.97 -1.94
N GLY A 115 -22.00 -21.79 -2.63
CA GLY A 115 -21.51 -21.53 -3.98
C GLY A 115 -20.60 -20.30 -4.09
N LEU A 116 -19.99 -19.87 -2.98
CA LEU A 116 -19.19 -18.65 -2.88
C LEU A 116 -17.80 -18.94 -2.28
N ALA A 117 -16.83 -18.06 -2.56
CA ALA A 117 -15.57 -18.04 -1.84
C ALA A 117 -15.78 -17.37 -0.47
N VAL A 118 -15.52 -18.10 0.60
CA VAL A 118 -15.66 -17.65 1.99
C VAL A 118 -14.33 -17.76 2.72
N GLU A 119 -14.13 -16.96 3.75
CA GLU A 119 -12.97 -17.12 4.63
C GLU A 119 -12.97 -18.53 5.26
N ARG A 120 -11.80 -19.18 5.33
CA ARG A 120 -11.65 -20.49 6.00
C ARG A 120 -12.17 -20.41 7.45
N LEU A 121 -13.10 -21.32 7.76
CA LEU A 121 -13.67 -21.45 9.11
C LEU A 121 -12.64 -21.94 10.14
N PRO A 122 -12.83 -21.62 11.44
CA PRO A 122 -11.99 -22.18 12.49
C PRO A 122 -12.19 -23.70 12.54
N GLU A 123 -11.14 -24.42 12.95
CA GLU A 123 -11.22 -25.86 13.20
C GLU A 123 -12.36 -26.10 14.21
N ASN A 124 -13.33 -26.95 13.83
CA ASN A 124 -14.54 -27.32 14.59
C ASN A 124 -15.79 -26.43 14.44
N TYR A 125 -15.85 -25.52 13.46
CA TYR A 125 -17.09 -24.79 13.14
C TYR A 125 -17.59 -25.14 11.74
N THR A 126 -18.91 -25.33 11.62
CA THR A 126 -19.60 -25.43 10.34
C THR A 126 -20.26 -24.08 10.02
N ILE A 127 -20.53 -23.81 8.74
CA ILE A 127 -21.29 -22.62 8.32
C ILE A 127 -22.62 -22.54 9.05
N SER A 128 -23.35 -23.66 9.11
CA SER A 128 -24.62 -23.75 9.82
C SER A 128 -24.51 -23.36 11.30
N ASP A 129 -23.39 -23.62 11.95
CA ASP A 129 -23.19 -23.26 13.37
C ASP A 129 -23.02 -21.75 13.57
N LEU A 130 -22.51 -21.03 12.56
CA LEU A 130 -22.41 -19.56 12.59
C LEU A 130 -23.75 -18.86 12.33
N TRP A 131 -24.68 -19.51 11.62
CA TRP A 131 -25.99 -18.97 11.28
C TRP A 131 -27.11 -19.39 12.25
N LYS A 132 -26.92 -20.47 13.00
CA LYS A 132 -27.87 -20.93 14.02
C LYS A 132 -27.82 -20.01 15.25
N ILE A 133 -28.94 -19.36 15.54
CA ILE A 133 -29.09 -18.47 16.71
C ILE A 133 -29.32 -19.28 18.01
N MET A 134 -29.77 -20.54 17.91
CA MET A 134 -30.05 -21.41 19.05
C MET A 134 -29.04 -22.56 19.15
N PRO A 135 -28.28 -22.70 20.26
CA PRO A 135 -27.40 -23.84 20.46
C PRO A 135 -28.24 -25.11 20.70
N GLU A 136 -28.02 -26.15 19.89
CA GLU A 136 -28.58 -27.46 20.19
C GLU A 136 -27.87 -28.02 21.43
N LYS A 137 -28.64 -28.23 22.51
CA LYS A 137 -28.13 -28.89 23.72
C LYS A 137 -27.63 -30.28 23.33
N LYS A 138 -26.31 -30.50 23.40
CA LYS A 138 -25.73 -31.85 23.36
C LYS A 138 -26.39 -32.64 24.50
N LYS A 139 -27.15 -33.69 24.15
CA LYS A 139 -27.61 -34.68 25.12
C LYS A 139 -26.39 -35.49 25.55
N ASP A 140 -25.92 -35.24 26.77
CA ASP A 140 -25.03 -36.18 27.46
C ASP A 140 -25.73 -37.54 27.53
N LYS A 141 -25.00 -38.59 27.16
CA LYS A 141 -25.43 -39.98 27.23
C LYS A 141 -24.48 -40.74 28.14
#